data_AF-A0A812BUV9-F1
#
_entry.id   AF-A0A812BUV9-F1
#
_cell.length_a   1.000
_cell.length_b   1.000
_cell.length_c   1.000
_cell.angle_alpha   90.00
_cell.angle_beta   90.00
_cell.angle_gamma   90.00
#
_symmetry.space_group_name_H-M   'P 1'
#
loop_
_entity.id
_entity.type
_entity.pdbx_description
1 polymer ?
#
loop_
_entity_poly.entity_id
_entity_poly.type
_entity_poly.pdbx_seq_one_letter_code
_entity_poly.pdbx_strand_id
1 'polypeptide(L)'
;MAIEKVYVNNNTSIIQDEVLAHRLGLIPIFADPRLFEYVSEGDEEGTPSDTIVFDLKVKCTKNPTADTTDPDDLYKNHKIYSRHLKWIPIGNQSDLFKEGDIRPVDDDILIAKLRPGQELDLRMHCVKGIGKDHIKFSPVATASYRLLPEITLLAPVQGVKAEKLQKCFSPDVIEIDIVDGVKTARVAHPRKDTCSREVLRHDDLKDLVRLSKIRDHFIFSIESTGALAANILFSEAVKILMNKCQSFLSKIKT
;
A
#
# COMPACT_ATOMS: atom_id res chain seq x y z
N MET A 1 7.76 9.27 -4.03
CA MET A 1 7.51 10.73 -4.02
C MET A 1 6.25 10.97 -3.20
N ALA A 2 6.21 11.99 -2.36
CA ALA A 2 5.00 12.37 -1.62
C ALA A 2 4.95 13.89 -1.41
N ILE A 3 3.76 14.44 -1.17
CA ILE A 3 3.56 15.88 -0.93
C ILE A 3 4.16 16.28 0.43
N GLU A 4 5.03 17.28 0.41
CA GLU A 4 5.69 17.82 1.61
C GLU A 4 5.21 19.23 1.94
N LYS A 5 5.25 20.13 0.96
CA LYS A 5 4.79 21.52 1.13
C LYS A 5 3.47 21.72 0.42
N VAL A 6 2.55 22.42 1.10
CA VAL A 6 1.26 22.84 0.56
C VAL A 6 1.14 24.35 0.76
N TYR A 7 1.19 25.09 -0.35
CA TYR A 7 0.98 26.53 -0.40
C TYR A 7 -0.50 26.79 -0.61
N VAL A 8 -1.14 27.42 0.37
CA VAL A 8 -2.57 27.74 0.35
C VAL A 8 -2.73 29.18 -0.12
N ASN A 9 -3.32 29.38 -1.30
CA ASN A 9 -3.66 30.73 -1.78
C ASN A 9 -5.03 31.15 -1.25
N ASN A 10 -6.02 30.26 -1.37
CA ASN A 10 -7.35 30.47 -0.82
C ASN A 10 -8.00 29.14 -0.44
N ASN A 11 -8.39 28.98 0.82
CA ASN A 11 -9.23 27.88 1.29
C ASN A 11 -10.45 28.47 2.01
N THR A 12 -11.62 28.37 1.36
CA THR A 12 -12.91 28.77 1.95
C THR A 12 -13.78 27.55 2.29
N SER A 13 -13.18 26.35 2.26
CA SER A 13 -13.85 25.12 2.66
C SER A 13 -14.02 25.03 4.17
N ILE A 14 -14.74 23.99 4.63
CA ILE A 14 -14.93 23.72 6.05
C ILE A 14 -13.70 23.04 6.67
N ILE A 15 -12.86 22.40 5.85
CA ILE A 15 -11.68 21.67 6.31
C ILE A 15 -10.56 22.68 6.60
N GLN A 16 -9.98 22.60 7.79
CA GLN A 16 -8.84 23.41 8.20
C GLN A 16 -7.61 23.14 7.31
N ASP A 17 -6.79 24.16 7.10
CA ASP A 17 -5.64 24.11 6.20
C ASP A 17 -4.66 22.99 6.58
N GLU A 18 -4.38 22.82 7.87
CA GLU A 18 -3.43 21.81 8.35
C GLU A 18 -3.97 20.39 8.14
N VAL A 19 -5.27 20.20 8.34
CA VAL A 19 -5.94 18.91 8.11
C VAL A 19 -5.98 18.59 6.61
N LEU A 20 -6.25 19.59 5.77
CA LEU A 20 -6.24 19.45 4.32
C LEU A 20 -4.84 19.09 3.82
N ALA A 21 -3.81 19.81 4.27
CA ALA A 21 -2.42 19.55 3.93
C ALA A 21 -1.99 18.14 4.36
N HIS A 22 -2.36 17.70 5.56
CA HIS A 22 -2.09 16.35 6.04
C HIS A 22 -2.75 15.28 5.15
N ARG A 23 -4.01 15.49 4.73
CA ARG A 23 -4.71 14.56 3.82
C ARG A 23 -4.02 14.49 2.46
N LEU A 24 -3.62 15.63 1.90
CA LEU A 24 -2.90 15.71 0.63
C LEU A 24 -1.55 14.98 0.71
N GLY A 25 -0.83 15.14 1.83
CA GLY A 25 0.43 14.45 2.10
C GLY A 25 0.36 12.92 1.99
N LEU A 26 -0.80 12.33 2.30
CA LEU A 26 -1.01 10.88 2.29
C LEU A 26 -1.48 10.32 0.94
N ILE A 27 -1.68 11.17 -0.07
CA ILE A 27 -2.04 10.71 -1.42
C ILE A 27 -0.79 10.12 -2.09
N PRO A 28 -0.79 8.82 -2.45
CA PRO A 28 0.33 8.22 -3.15
C PRO A 28 0.45 8.82 -4.56
N ILE A 29 1.66 9.26 -4.90
CA ILE A 29 1.98 9.85 -6.21
C ILE A 29 2.65 8.79 -7.08
N PHE A 30 2.08 8.58 -8.28
CA PHE A 30 2.68 7.79 -9.34
C PHE A 30 3.78 8.63 -9.99
N ALA A 31 5.01 8.43 -9.54
CA ALA A 31 6.23 9.00 -10.11
C ALA A 31 7.40 8.13 -9.66
N ASP A 32 8.26 7.73 -10.59
CA ASP A 32 9.41 6.86 -10.28
C ASP A 32 10.46 7.61 -9.45
N PRO A 33 10.63 7.28 -8.16
CA PRO A 33 11.56 8.01 -7.28
C PRO A 33 13.03 7.83 -7.66
N ARG A 34 13.36 6.91 -8.59
CA ARG A 34 14.74 6.72 -9.07
C ARG A 34 15.20 7.84 -10.00
N LEU A 35 14.25 8.55 -10.62
CA LEU A 35 14.50 9.66 -11.55
C LEU A 35 14.67 11.01 -10.83
N PHE A 36 14.45 11.04 -9.52
CA PHE A 36 14.53 12.24 -8.71
C PHE A 36 15.63 12.14 -7.65
N GLU A 37 16.27 13.27 -7.37
CA GLU A 37 17.25 13.42 -6.30
C GLU A 37 16.57 13.79 -4.97
N TYR A 38 17.35 13.80 -3.88
CA TYR A 38 16.87 14.34 -2.62
C TYR A 38 17.04 15.86 -2.64
N VAL A 39 16.04 16.59 -2.14
CA VAL A 39 16.12 18.04 -1.98
C VAL A 39 17.24 18.39 -1.00
N SER A 40 18.02 19.42 -1.33
CA SER A 40 19.11 19.90 -0.46
C SER A 40 18.56 20.57 0.80
N GLU A 41 19.28 20.48 1.91
CA GLU A 41 18.87 21.14 3.15
C GLU A 41 18.74 22.66 2.95
N GLY A 42 17.58 23.21 3.30
CA GLY A 42 17.30 24.64 3.19
C GLY A 42 16.80 25.12 1.82
N ASP A 43 16.69 24.24 0.82
CA ASP A 43 16.04 24.59 -0.46
C ASP A 43 14.52 24.57 -0.31
N GLU A 44 13.88 25.71 -0.57
CA GLU A 44 12.44 25.86 -0.46
C GLU A 44 11.68 25.89 -1.78
N GLU A 45 12.37 26.26 -2.87
CA GLU A 45 11.77 26.40 -4.19
C GLU A 45 11.77 25.05 -4.93
N GLY A 46 12.85 24.29 -4.78
CA GLY A 46 13.05 23.01 -5.46
C GLY A 46 13.43 23.18 -6.93
N THR A 47 14.00 22.13 -7.51
CA THR A 47 14.50 22.09 -8.88
C THR A 47 13.76 21.05 -9.72
N PRO A 48 13.86 21.09 -11.06
CA PRO A 48 13.27 20.07 -11.93
C PRO A 48 13.71 18.63 -11.65
N SER A 49 14.87 18.44 -11.01
CA SER A 49 15.43 17.12 -10.67
C SER A 49 15.02 16.56 -9.32
N ASP A 50 14.46 17.35 -8.41
CA ASP A 50 14.14 16.91 -7.03
C ASP A 50 12.66 17.09 -6.66
N THR A 51 11.93 17.94 -7.36
CA THR A 51 10.59 18.38 -6.98
C THR A 51 9.58 18.20 -8.11
N ILE A 52 8.37 17.76 -7.75
CA ILE A 52 7.21 17.72 -8.65
C ILE A 52 6.14 18.66 -8.10
N VAL A 53 5.53 19.47 -8.97
CA VAL A 53 4.50 20.45 -8.57
C VAL A 53 3.12 20.01 -9.02
N PHE A 54 2.13 20.11 -8.12
CA PHE A 54 0.71 19.96 -8.45
C PHE A 54 -0.06 21.22 -8.08
N ASP A 55 -1.06 21.59 -8.88
CA ASP A 55 -2.05 22.62 -8.57
C ASP A 55 -3.42 21.96 -8.32
N LEU A 56 -4.14 22.44 -7.29
CA LEU A 56 -5.54 22.12 -7.02
C LEU A 56 -6.36 23.41 -7.01
N LYS A 57 -7.12 23.64 -8.08
CA LYS A 57 -7.93 24.85 -8.27
C LYS A 57 -9.36 24.46 -8.59
N VAL A 58 -10.24 24.50 -7.59
CA VAL A 58 -11.63 24.07 -7.74
C VAL A 58 -12.58 25.01 -7.00
N LYS A 59 -13.69 25.36 -7.68
CA LYS A 59 -14.80 26.13 -7.12
C LYS A 59 -16.09 25.33 -7.23
N CYS A 60 -16.83 25.27 -6.12
CA CYS A 60 -18.13 24.60 -6.09
C CYS A 60 -19.23 25.59 -6.51
N THR A 61 -20.11 25.15 -7.40
CA THR A 61 -21.23 25.95 -7.91
C THR A 61 -22.54 25.17 -7.87
N LYS A 62 -23.66 25.89 -7.76
CA LYS A 62 -24.99 25.28 -7.85
C LYS A 62 -25.29 24.94 -9.31
N ASN A 63 -25.87 23.76 -9.54
CA ASN A 63 -26.33 23.36 -10.85
C ASN A 63 -27.72 24.00 -11.11
N PRO A 64 -27.86 24.93 -12.08
CA PRO A 64 -29.11 25.63 -12.30
C PRO A 64 -30.22 24.75 -12.91
N THR A 65 -29.86 23.61 -13.50
CA THR A 65 -30.79 22.69 -14.17
C THR A 65 -31.21 21.50 -13.30
N ALA A 66 -30.75 21.42 -12.05
CA ALA A 66 -31.06 20.30 -11.18
C ALA A 66 -32.45 20.46 -10.55
N ASP A 67 -33.30 19.45 -10.72
CA ASP A 67 -34.65 19.36 -10.14
C ASP A 67 -34.72 18.32 -9.00
N THR A 68 -33.56 17.89 -8.49
CA THR A 68 -33.43 16.87 -7.45
C THR A 68 -32.90 17.47 -6.16
N THR A 69 -33.09 16.73 -5.05
CA THR A 69 -32.50 17.08 -3.75
C THR A 69 -31.13 16.43 -3.52
N ASP A 70 -30.67 15.58 -4.44
CA ASP A 70 -29.38 14.89 -4.33
C ASP A 70 -28.24 15.90 -4.51
N PRO A 71 -27.32 16.03 -3.52
CA PRO A 71 -26.13 16.86 -3.66
C PRO A 71 -25.29 16.57 -4.91
N ASP A 72 -25.28 15.33 -5.39
CA ASP A 72 -24.52 14.92 -6.58
C ASP A 72 -25.04 15.57 -7.86
N ASP A 73 -26.36 15.78 -7.99
CA ASP A 73 -26.96 16.49 -9.13
C ASP A 73 -27.03 18.00 -8.90
N LEU A 74 -27.28 18.40 -7.64
CA LEU A 74 -27.55 19.78 -7.24
C LEU A 74 -26.30 20.67 -7.30
N TYR A 75 -25.11 20.09 -7.11
CA TYR A 75 -23.87 20.84 -7.00
C TYR A 75 -22.76 20.29 -7.89
N LYS A 76 -22.16 21.19 -8.69
CA LYS A 76 -20.97 20.89 -9.49
C LYS A 76 -19.72 21.04 -8.61
N ASN A 77 -18.81 20.08 -8.70
CA ASN A 77 -17.53 20.06 -7.98
C ASN A 77 -17.67 20.11 -6.44
N HIS A 78 -18.75 19.59 -5.88
CA HIS A 78 -18.94 19.57 -4.43
C HIS A 78 -18.15 18.44 -3.72
N LYS A 79 -17.66 17.44 -4.46
CA LYS A 79 -16.70 16.42 -3.98
C LYS A 79 -15.39 16.62 -4.73
N ILE A 80 -14.32 16.86 -3.97
CA ILE A 80 -12.98 17.06 -4.50
C ILE A 80 -12.21 15.76 -4.37
N TYR A 81 -11.79 15.21 -5.51
CA TYR A 81 -11.08 13.94 -5.60
C TYR A 81 -9.62 14.17 -6.01
N SER A 82 -8.78 13.15 -5.81
CA SER A 82 -7.37 13.16 -6.23
C SER A 82 -7.20 13.43 -7.73
N ARG A 83 -8.10 12.99 -8.61
CA ARG A 83 -8.08 13.36 -10.05
C ARG A 83 -8.07 14.86 -10.35
N HIS A 84 -8.47 15.71 -9.39
CA HIS A 84 -8.44 17.16 -9.57
C HIS A 84 -7.04 17.76 -9.36
N LEU A 85 -6.07 16.97 -8.89
CA LEU A 85 -4.67 17.35 -8.79
C LEU A 85 -4.05 17.40 -10.19
N LYS A 86 -3.67 18.59 -10.64
CA LYS A 86 -3.07 18.79 -11.95
C LYS A 86 -1.57 18.94 -11.82
N TRP A 87 -0.81 18.06 -12.45
CA TRP A 87 0.64 18.19 -12.53
C TRP A 87 1.03 19.43 -13.35
N ILE A 88 1.93 20.24 -12.80
CA ILE A 88 2.50 21.42 -13.46
C ILE A 88 3.99 21.14 -13.68
N PRO A 89 4.42 20.85 -14.93
CA PRO A 89 5.84 20.58 -15.21
C PRO A 89 6.69 21.82 -14.95
N ILE A 90 7.85 21.61 -14.35
CA ILE A 90 8.87 22.64 -14.14
C ILE A 90 10.11 22.36 -15.01
N GLY A 91 10.69 23.40 -15.61
CA GLY A 91 11.87 23.27 -16.46
C GLY A 91 11.67 22.30 -17.63
N ASN A 92 12.55 21.30 -17.75
CA ASN A 92 12.55 20.29 -18.80
C ASN A 92 11.72 19.03 -18.47
N GLN A 93 10.95 19.03 -17.38
CA GLN A 93 10.13 17.86 -17.02
C GLN A 93 9.07 17.51 -18.08
N SER A 94 8.57 18.49 -18.83
CA SER A 94 7.63 18.26 -19.94
C SER A 94 8.21 17.41 -21.06
N ASP A 95 9.53 17.41 -21.22
CA ASP A 95 10.23 16.63 -22.25
C ASP A 95 10.57 15.21 -21.76
N LEU A 96 10.74 15.07 -20.44
CA LEU A 96 11.12 13.82 -19.77
C LEU A 96 9.90 12.93 -19.46
N PHE A 97 8.78 13.55 -19.10
CA PHE A 97 7.58 12.86 -18.66
C PHE A 97 6.40 13.18 -19.59
N LYS A 98 5.70 12.13 -20.03
CA LYS A 98 4.49 12.26 -20.84
C LYS A 98 3.28 12.50 -19.94
N GLU A 99 2.19 12.95 -20.57
CA GLU A 99 0.91 13.05 -19.90
C GLU A 99 0.50 11.69 -19.31
N GLY A 100 0.24 11.65 -18.00
CA GLY A 100 -0.11 10.44 -17.26
C GLY A 100 1.05 9.75 -16.53
N ASP A 101 2.31 10.12 -16.80
CA ASP A 101 3.48 9.58 -16.08
C ASP A 101 3.59 10.12 -14.65
N ILE A 102 3.08 11.32 -14.42
CA ILE A 102 3.03 11.98 -13.12
C ILE A 102 1.58 12.30 -12.77
N ARG A 103 1.06 11.61 -11.76
CA ARG A 103 -0.33 11.73 -11.30
C ARG A 103 -0.51 11.10 -9.92
N PRO A 104 -1.65 11.30 -9.24
CA PRO A 104 -2.04 10.44 -8.13
C PRO A 104 -2.16 8.98 -8.60
N VAL A 105 -1.84 8.02 -7.73
CA VAL A 105 -2.00 6.59 -8.08
C VAL A 105 -3.46 6.25 -8.31
N ASP A 106 -4.32 6.64 -7.37
CA ASP A 106 -5.78 6.48 -7.42
C ASP A 106 -6.46 7.81 -7.68
N ASP A 107 -7.43 7.82 -8.60
CA ASP A 107 -8.15 9.02 -9.04
C ASP A 107 -9.37 9.38 -8.16
N ASP A 108 -9.80 8.45 -7.30
CA ASP A 108 -11.05 8.54 -6.52
C ASP A 108 -10.86 8.78 -5.02
N ILE A 109 -9.67 9.19 -4.58
CA ILE A 109 -9.45 9.54 -3.17
C ILE A 109 -10.15 10.86 -2.87
N LEU A 110 -11.18 10.82 -2.01
CA LEU A 110 -11.90 12.02 -1.58
C LEU A 110 -11.03 12.87 -0.66
N ILE A 111 -10.72 14.09 -1.11
CA ILE A 111 -9.90 15.06 -0.39
C ILE A 111 -10.78 15.93 0.52
N ALA A 112 -11.78 16.58 -0.08
CA ALA A 112 -12.66 17.54 0.58
C ALA A 112 -14.09 17.51 -0.01
N LYS A 113 -15.06 17.96 0.78
CA LYS A 113 -16.42 18.24 0.30
C LYS A 113 -16.71 19.73 0.45
N LEU A 114 -17.25 20.34 -0.59
CA LEU A 114 -17.54 21.76 -0.69
C LEU A 114 -19.05 22.03 -0.76
N ARG A 115 -19.41 23.30 -0.61
CA ARG A 115 -20.74 23.86 -0.91
C ARG A 115 -20.61 25.05 -1.85
N PRO A 116 -21.68 25.42 -2.58
CA PRO A 116 -21.64 26.53 -3.51
C PRO A 116 -21.10 27.82 -2.86
N GLY A 117 -20.17 28.47 -3.53
CA GLY A 117 -19.47 29.65 -3.02
C GLY A 117 -18.12 29.35 -2.36
N GLN A 118 -17.85 28.09 -2.00
CA GLN A 118 -16.54 27.66 -1.52
C GLN A 118 -15.60 27.29 -2.66
N GLU A 119 -14.31 27.52 -2.43
CA GLU A 119 -13.22 27.25 -3.35
C GLU A 119 -11.94 26.81 -2.62
N LEU A 120 -11.12 26.09 -3.37
CA LEU A 120 -9.78 25.66 -3.00
C LEU A 120 -8.82 26.10 -4.12
N ASP A 121 -7.80 26.87 -3.75
CA ASP A 121 -6.65 27.20 -4.59
C ASP A 121 -5.37 26.89 -3.81
N LEU A 122 -4.71 25.80 -4.19
CA LEU A 122 -3.54 25.24 -3.52
C LEU A 122 -2.48 24.85 -4.53
N ARG A 123 -1.21 25.00 -4.14
CA ARG A 123 -0.06 24.45 -4.84
C ARG A 123 0.70 23.50 -3.93
N MET A 124 1.08 22.33 -4.43
CA MET A 124 1.73 21.28 -3.66
C MET A 124 3.08 20.94 -4.27
N HIS A 125 4.11 20.80 -3.44
CA HIS A 125 5.43 20.31 -3.84
C HIS A 125 5.61 18.89 -3.31
N CYS A 126 5.86 17.95 -4.22
CA CYS A 126 6.19 16.58 -3.92
C CYS A 126 7.69 16.38 -3.99
N VAL A 127 8.24 15.69 -2.99
CA VAL A 127 9.68 15.44 -2.87
C VAL A 127 9.96 13.96 -2.68
N LYS A 128 11.24 13.60 -2.82
CA LYS A 128 11.74 12.28 -2.46
C LYS A 128 12.05 12.23 -0.96
N GLY A 129 11.53 11.20 -0.28
CA GLY A 129 11.73 10.97 1.14
C GLY A 129 11.82 9.49 1.47
N ILE A 130 12.05 9.17 2.75
CA ILE A 130 12.16 7.80 3.25
C ILE A 130 11.05 7.50 4.26
N GLY A 131 10.52 6.27 4.23
CA GLY A 131 9.44 5.86 5.15
C GLY A 131 9.81 5.89 6.65
N LYS A 132 11.11 5.93 6.97
CA LYS A 132 11.60 6.12 8.35
C LYS A 132 11.31 7.52 8.88
N ASP A 133 11.32 8.51 7.99
CA ASP A 133 11.09 9.92 8.35
C ASP A 133 9.58 10.17 8.54
N HIS A 134 8.77 9.77 7.56
CA HIS A 134 7.32 9.84 7.67
C HIS A 134 6.63 8.70 6.92
N ILE A 135 5.51 8.21 7.46
CA ILE A 135 4.78 7.06 6.90
C ILE A 135 4.25 7.30 5.49
N LYS A 136 4.01 8.57 5.11
CA LYS A 136 3.59 8.97 3.75
C LYS A 136 4.59 8.58 2.66
N PHE A 137 5.86 8.34 3.02
CA PHE A 137 6.90 7.87 2.10
C PHE A 137 7.01 6.34 2.04
N SER A 138 6.20 5.59 2.80
CA SER A 138 6.16 4.13 2.70
C SER A 138 5.57 3.71 1.34
N PRO A 139 6.32 2.98 0.50
CA PRO A 139 5.82 2.53 -0.80
C PRO A 139 4.95 1.26 -0.72
N VAL A 140 4.79 0.70 0.48
CA VAL A 140 4.01 -0.52 0.74
C VAL A 140 2.86 -0.21 1.69
N ALA A 141 1.71 -0.81 1.42
CA ALA A 141 0.59 -0.87 2.36
C ALA A 141 0.98 -1.78 3.53
N THR A 142 1.40 -3.00 3.20
CA THR A 142 2.03 -3.92 4.16
C THR A 142 3.12 -4.73 3.49
N ALA A 143 4.20 -4.96 4.23
CA ALA A 143 5.25 -5.90 3.87
C ALA A 143 5.49 -6.79 5.07
N SER A 144 5.20 -8.09 4.92
CA SER A 144 5.35 -9.07 5.99
C SER A 144 5.83 -10.39 5.44
N TYR A 145 6.25 -11.27 6.34
CA TYR A 145 6.52 -12.65 5.99
C TYR A 145 5.97 -13.57 7.08
N ARG A 146 5.75 -14.82 6.70
CA ARG A 146 5.58 -15.93 7.64
C ARG A 146 6.36 -17.13 7.16
N LEU A 147 6.74 -17.99 8.09
CA LEU A 147 7.37 -19.26 7.74
C LEU A 147 6.32 -20.22 7.18
N LEU A 148 6.73 -21.10 6.26
CA LEU A 148 5.86 -22.17 5.75
C LEU A 148 5.45 -23.10 6.91
N PRO A 149 4.14 -23.27 7.17
CA PRO A 149 3.67 -24.26 8.12
C PRO A 149 4.06 -25.67 7.67
N GLU A 150 4.45 -26.49 8.64
CA GLU A 150 4.71 -27.90 8.44
C GLU A 150 3.77 -28.68 9.37
N ILE A 151 2.90 -29.49 8.78
CA ILE A 151 1.94 -30.30 9.51
C ILE A 151 2.35 -31.75 9.26
N THR A 152 2.71 -32.47 10.32
CA THR A 152 3.05 -33.90 10.24
C THR A 152 1.99 -34.70 10.99
N LEU A 153 1.36 -35.68 10.31
CA LEU A 153 0.53 -36.68 10.97
C LEU A 153 1.44 -37.77 11.54
N LEU A 154 1.40 -37.97 12.84
CA LEU A 154 2.26 -38.95 13.55
C LEU A 154 1.72 -40.39 13.40
N ALA A 155 0.44 -40.53 13.11
CA ALA A 155 -0.21 -41.81 12.83
C ALA A 155 -1.36 -41.63 11.81
N PRO A 156 -1.82 -42.71 11.15
CA PRO A 156 -2.96 -42.65 10.23
C PRO A 156 -4.23 -42.17 10.96
N VAL A 157 -4.83 -41.09 10.45
CA VAL A 157 -6.10 -40.55 10.97
C VAL A 157 -7.22 -40.92 10.01
N GLN A 158 -8.19 -41.72 10.47
CA GLN A 158 -9.19 -42.35 9.62
C GLN A 158 -10.64 -42.12 10.11
N GLY A 159 -11.60 -42.34 9.21
CA GLY A 159 -13.03 -42.29 9.49
C GLY A 159 -13.51 -40.92 10.02
N VAL A 160 -14.31 -40.94 11.08
CA VAL A 160 -14.86 -39.72 11.71
C VAL A 160 -13.76 -38.79 12.23
N LYS A 161 -12.62 -39.35 12.68
CA LYS A 161 -11.47 -38.54 13.12
C LYS A 161 -10.84 -37.77 11.96
N ALA A 162 -10.81 -38.33 10.75
CA ALA A 162 -10.29 -37.65 9.56
C ALA A 162 -11.16 -36.43 9.20
N GLU A 163 -12.48 -36.58 9.26
CA GLU A 163 -13.43 -35.48 9.02
C GLU A 163 -13.34 -34.40 10.10
N LYS A 164 -13.16 -34.79 11.37
CA LYS A 164 -12.94 -33.87 12.47
C LYS A 164 -11.63 -33.11 12.31
N LEU A 165 -10.54 -33.82 12.00
CA LEU A 165 -9.22 -33.24 11.73
C LEU A 165 -9.30 -32.20 10.61
N GLN A 166 -9.97 -32.52 9.50
CA GLN A 166 -10.13 -31.59 8.38
C GLN A 166 -10.78 -30.26 8.82
N LYS A 167 -11.79 -30.32 9.70
CA LYS A 167 -12.48 -29.12 10.24
C LYS A 167 -11.62 -28.29 11.20
N CYS A 168 -10.54 -28.85 11.76
CA CYS A 168 -9.63 -28.12 12.63
C CYS A 168 -8.64 -27.21 11.88
N PHE A 169 -8.52 -27.37 10.55
CA PHE A 169 -7.59 -26.60 9.73
C PHE A 169 -8.32 -25.68 8.76
N SER A 170 -7.56 -24.79 8.13
CA SER A 170 -8.08 -23.96 7.04
C SER A 170 -8.54 -24.84 5.86
N PRO A 171 -9.50 -24.39 5.04
CA PRO A 171 -9.94 -25.14 3.86
C PRO A 171 -8.76 -25.59 2.97
N ASP A 172 -8.87 -26.81 2.43
CA ASP A 172 -7.89 -27.47 1.55
C ASP A 172 -6.52 -27.79 2.16
N VAL A 173 -6.28 -27.52 3.46
CA VAL A 173 -5.03 -27.90 4.13
C VAL A 173 -4.96 -29.42 4.28
N ILE A 174 -6.07 -30.03 4.70
CA ILE A 174 -6.23 -31.47 4.88
C ILE A 174 -7.25 -31.98 3.86
N GLU A 175 -6.84 -32.96 3.07
CA GLU A 175 -7.70 -33.72 2.16
C GLU A 175 -8.03 -35.08 2.76
N ILE A 176 -9.14 -35.65 2.34
CA ILE A 176 -9.59 -36.98 2.76
C ILE A 176 -9.61 -37.87 1.53
N ASP A 177 -8.67 -38.81 1.49
CA ASP A 177 -8.55 -39.82 0.44
C ASP A 177 -9.28 -41.09 0.88
N ILE A 178 -9.81 -41.87 -0.05
CA ILE A 178 -10.37 -43.20 0.23
C ILE A 178 -9.30 -44.23 -0.05
N VAL A 179 -8.71 -44.78 1.01
CA VAL A 179 -7.67 -45.82 0.94
C VAL A 179 -8.28 -47.10 1.52
N ASP A 180 -8.32 -48.17 0.73
CA ASP A 180 -8.91 -49.47 1.10
C ASP A 180 -10.37 -49.37 1.60
N GLY A 181 -11.15 -48.46 1.00
CA GLY A 181 -12.54 -48.19 1.39
C GLY A 181 -12.68 -47.33 2.65
N VAL A 182 -11.58 -46.88 3.26
CA VAL A 182 -11.56 -46.07 4.48
C VAL A 182 -11.13 -44.64 4.19
N LYS A 183 -11.94 -43.68 4.65
CA LYS A 183 -11.62 -42.25 4.63
C LYS A 183 -10.36 -41.99 5.47
N THR A 184 -9.28 -41.55 4.86
CA THR A 184 -7.98 -41.31 5.49
C THR A 184 -7.53 -39.88 5.22
N ALA A 185 -7.15 -39.15 6.27
CA ALA A 185 -6.67 -37.77 6.14
C ALA A 185 -5.21 -37.72 5.66
N ARG A 186 -4.92 -36.79 4.74
CA ARG A 186 -3.58 -36.44 4.28
C ARG A 186 -3.40 -34.93 4.27
N VAL A 187 -2.19 -34.47 4.58
CA VAL A 187 -1.81 -33.06 4.43
C VAL A 187 -1.56 -32.78 2.95
N ALA A 188 -2.33 -31.88 2.37
CA ALA A 188 -2.24 -31.54 0.94
C ALA A 188 -1.60 -30.16 0.73
N HIS A 189 -2.19 -29.11 1.29
CA HIS A 189 -1.73 -27.73 1.09
C HIS A 189 -1.39 -27.03 2.42
N PRO A 190 -0.28 -27.40 3.09
CA PRO A 190 0.08 -26.82 4.39
C PRO A 190 0.35 -25.31 4.31
N ARG A 191 0.69 -24.79 3.12
CA ARG A 191 0.83 -23.35 2.86
C ARG A 191 -0.45 -22.56 3.14
N LYS A 192 -1.63 -23.15 2.92
CA LYS A 192 -2.92 -22.46 3.15
C LYS A 192 -3.26 -22.32 4.63
N ASP A 193 -2.56 -23.03 5.51
CA ASP A 193 -2.86 -22.99 6.93
C ASP A 193 -2.51 -21.62 7.55
N THR A 194 -3.42 -21.14 8.39
CA THR A 194 -3.28 -19.93 9.21
C THR A 194 -2.68 -20.22 10.58
N CYS A 195 -2.45 -21.51 10.91
CA CYS A 195 -1.91 -21.99 12.18
C CYS A 195 -2.78 -21.60 13.39
N SER A 196 -4.10 -21.82 13.27
CA SER A 196 -5.08 -21.56 14.35
C SER A 196 -4.84 -22.38 15.62
N ARG A 197 -4.17 -23.54 15.48
CA ARG A 197 -3.92 -24.54 16.54
C ARG A 197 -5.19 -25.18 17.11
N GLU A 198 -6.31 -25.12 16.40
CA GLU A 198 -7.59 -25.69 16.86
C GLU A 198 -7.48 -27.19 17.16
N VAL A 199 -6.67 -27.93 16.39
CA VAL A 199 -6.43 -29.37 16.58
C VAL A 199 -5.93 -29.73 17.98
N LEU A 200 -5.22 -28.81 18.65
CA LEU A 200 -4.67 -29.04 19.99
C LEU A 200 -5.72 -28.99 21.10
N ARG A 201 -6.93 -28.49 20.79
CA ARG A 201 -8.07 -28.46 21.73
C ARG A 201 -8.81 -29.80 21.80
N HIS A 202 -8.50 -30.72 20.89
CA HIS A 202 -9.16 -32.02 20.81
C HIS A 202 -8.25 -33.12 21.34
N ASP A 203 -8.58 -33.69 22.49
CA ASP A 203 -7.77 -34.73 23.15
C ASP A 203 -7.56 -35.98 22.28
N ASP A 204 -8.52 -36.29 21.40
CA ASP A 204 -8.47 -37.43 20.49
C ASP A 204 -7.60 -37.21 19.23
N LEU A 205 -7.14 -35.97 19.01
CA LEU A 205 -6.36 -35.55 17.82
C LEU A 205 -5.00 -34.92 18.17
N LYS A 206 -4.86 -34.28 19.34
CA LYS A 206 -3.67 -33.50 19.70
C LYS A 206 -2.36 -34.28 19.60
N ASP A 207 -2.37 -35.57 19.97
CA ASP A 207 -1.19 -36.44 19.97
C ASP A 207 -0.95 -37.11 18.61
N LEU A 208 -1.87 -36.94 17.65
CA LEU A 208 -1.77 -37.48 16.29
C LEU A 208 -1.12 -36.49 15.30
N VAL A 209 -0.91 -35.24 15.72
CA VAL A 209 -0.45 -34.16 14.85
C VAL A 209 0.69 -33.39 15.48
N ARG A 210 1.75 -33.17 14.70
CA ARG A 210 2.83 -32.25 15.03
C ARG A 210 2.72 -31.00 14.15
N LEU A 211 2.62 -29.84 14.78
CA LEU A 211 2.62 -28.53 14.13
C LEU A 211 4.03 -27.91 14.26
N SER A 212 4.71 -27.71 13.13
CA SER A 212 6.02 -27.07 13.02
C SER A 212 6.01 -25.99 11.93
N LYS A 213 7.17 -25.35 11.75
CA LYS A 213 7.42 -24.37 10.68
C LYS A 213 8.81 -24.63 10.12
N ILE A 214 8.94 -24.57 8.80
CA ILE A 214 10.23 -24.71 8.11
C ILE A 214 11.00 -23.39 8.26
N ARG A 215 12.13 -23.40 8.98
CA ARG A 215 12.84 -22.19 9.44
C ARG A 215 13.47 -21.37 8.33
N ASP A 216 13.89 -22.03 7.25
CA ASP A 216 14.55 -21.48 6.08
C ASP A 216 13.59 -21.19 4.92
N HIS A 217 12.29 -21.45 5.10
CA HIS A 217 11.28 -21.19 4.07
C HIS A 217 10.37 -20.02 4.48
N PHE A 218 10.63 -18.87 3.87
CA PHE A 218 9.85 -17.64 4.07
C PHE A 218 8.83 -17.44 2.96
N ILE A 219 7.59 -17.11 3.36
CA ILE A 219 6.52 -16.69 2.46
C ILE A 219 6.32 -15.20 2.69
N PHE A 220 6.87 -14.39 1.79
CA PHE A 220 6.68 -12.94 1.79
C PHE A 220 5.33 -12.56 1.18
N SER A 221 4.71 -11.53 1.75
CA SER A 221 3.59 -10.79 1.15
C SER A 221 3.96 -9.31 1.12
N ILE A 222 3.98 -8.72 -0.06
CA ILE A 222 4.34 -7.32 -0.28
C ILE A 222 3.22 -6.69 -1.09
N GLU A 223 2.47 -5.79 -0.46
CA GLU A 223 1.39 -5.05 -1.08
C GLU A 223 1.88 -3.63 -1.34
N SER A 224 2.00 -3.27 -2.62
CA SER A 224 2.40 -1.92 -3.02
C SER A 224 1.23 -0.94 -2.88
N THR A 225 1.53 0.32 -2.56
CA THR A 225 0.56 1.43 -2.65
C THR A 225 0.34 1.93 -4.08
N GLY A 226 1.01 1.33 -5.06
CA GLY A 226 0.84 1.58 -6.49
C GLY A 226 1.80 2.59 -7.12
N ALA A 227 2.64 3.26 -6.32
CA ALA A 227 3.69 4.15 -6.85
C ALA A 227 4.77 3.40 -7.67
N LEU A 228 5.07 2.15 -7.28
CA LEU A 228 5.98 1.23 -7.98
C LEU A 228 5.45 -0.20 -7.86
N ALA A 229 5.75 -1.07 -8.82
CA ALA A 229 5.38 -2.48 -8.74
C ALA A 229 6.13 -3.22 -7.61
N ALA A 230 5.46 -4.18 -6.95
CA ALA A 230 6.00 -4.87 -5.76
C ALA A 230 7.30 -5.66 -6.03
N ASN A 231 7.46 -6.23 -7.23
CA ASN A 231 8.68 -6.92 -7.65
C ASN A 231 9.88 -5.97 -7.73
N ILE A 232 9.66 -4.72 -8.16
CA ILE A 232 10.69 -3.68 -8.19
C ILE A 232 11.03 -3.26 -6.76
N LEU A 233 10.03 -3.07 -5.89
CA LEU A 233 10.25 -2.67 -4.50
C LEU A 233 11.16 -3.66 -3.75
N PHE A 234 10.91 -4.97 -3.88
CA PHE A 234 11.78 -5.97 -3.24
C PHE A 234 13.22 -5.92 -3.77
N SER A 235 13.38 -5.77 -5.09
CA SER A 235 14.69 -5.66 -5.73
C SER A 235 15.47 -4.43 -5.24
N GLU A 236 14.80 -3.28 -5.13
CA GLU A 236 15.39 -2.05 -4.60
C GLU A 236 15.72 -2.18 -3.10
N ALA A 237 14.89 -2.86 -2.30
CA ALA A 237 15.18 -3.09 -0.88
C ALA A 237 16.48 -3.88 -0.68
N VAL A 238 16.72 -4.90 -1.50
CA VAL A 238 17.97 -5.68 -1.48
C VAL A 238 19.17 -4.82 -1.89
N LYS A 239 19.04 -3.99 -2.93
CA LYS A 239 20.10 -3.05 -3.35
C LYS A 239 20.45 -2.05 -2.24
N ILE A 240 19.45 -1.52 -1.52
CA ILE A 240 19.67 -0.61 -0.40
C ILE A 240 20.51 -1.29 0.69
N LEU A 241 20.21 -2.56 1.03
CA LEU A 241 21.01 -3.32 1.99
C LEU A 241 22.46 -3.52 1.50
N MET A 242 22.63 -3.88 0.22
CA MET A 242 23.95 -4.04 -0.39
C MET A 242 24.77 -2.74 -0.33
N ASN A 243 24.16 -1.61 -0.69
CA ASN A 243 24.82 -0.30 -0.69
C ASN A 243 25.22 0.14 0.72
N LYS A 244 24.42 -0.19 1.74
CA LYS A 244 24.80 0.06 3.15
C LYS A 244 26.07 -0.68 3.53
N CYS A 245 26.16 -1.98 3.21
CA CYS A 245 27.36 -2.77 3.47
C CYS A 245 28.59 -2.21 2.75
N GLN A 246 28.45 -1.84 1.48
CA GLN A 246 29.53 -1.24 0.68
C GLN A 246 30.00 0.10 1.26
N SER A 247 29.08 0.94 1.76
CA SER A 247 29.41 2.23 2.39
C SER A 247 30.24 2.06 3.66
N PHE A 248 29.97 1.04 4.49
CA PHE A 248 30.81 0.75 5.65
C PHE A 248 32.17 0.19 5.26
N LEU A 249 32.22 -0.68 4.24
CA LEU A 249 33.48 -1.24 3.75
C LEU A 249 34.42 -0.17 3.18
N SER A 250 33.90 0.84 2.46
CA SER A 250 34.74 1.92 1.93
C SER A 250 35.35 2.78 3.03
N LYS A 251 34.59 3.03 4.11
CA LYS A 251 35.07 3.80 5.28
C LYS A 251 36.13 3.07 6.09
N ILE A 252 36.12 1.73 6.11
CA ILE A 252 37.13 0.93 6.82
C ILE A 252 38.44 0.83 6.03
N LYS A 253 38.37 0.85 4.69
CA LYS A 253 39.55 0.75 3.81
C LYS A 253 40.32 2.07 3.65
N THR A 254 39.79 3.16 4.20
CA THR A 254 40.42 4.48 4.23
C THR A 254 41.06 4.69 5.59
#